data_AF-A0A0A1Q4U5-F1
#
_entry.id   AF-A0A0A1Q4U5-F1
#
_cell.length_a   1.000
_cell.length_b   1.000
_cell.length_c   1.000
_cell.angle_alpha   90.00
_cell.angle_beta   90.00
_cell.angle_gamma   90.00
#
_symmetry.space_group_name_H-M   'P 1'
#
loop_
_entity.id
_entity.type
_entity.pdbx_description
1 polymer ?
#
loop_
_entity_poly.entity_id
_entity_poly.type
_entity_poly.pdbx_seq_one_letter_code
_entity_poly.pdbx_strand_id
1 'polypeptide(L)'
;MTPAEIQRALHELQTEVGPRADLYIHVGHHASVSPLYGALYPVGIIDHDIIRASGADWAEVIDDLRRQWLARREQTISTLIEAMALEIIRLTSAQGECTDAALRANDKISQHDIDEYGARACVLANTMAGRGPFSIVATRGANAIGGRDLADIAARAVAAAITIDGDVQ
;
A
#
# COMPACT_ATOMS: atom_id res chain seq x y z
N MET A 1 -25.88 -17.34 -4.98
CA MET A 1 -24.42 -17.54 -5.07
C MET A 1 -24.02 -18.81 -4.35
N THR A 2 -23.08 -19.57 -4.90
CA THR A 2 -22.44 -20.73 -4.27
C THR A 2 -21.34 -20.29 -3.28
N PRO A 3 -20.90 -21.15 -2.35
CA PRO A 3 -19.79 -20.81 -1.44
C PRO A 3 -18.51 -20.36 -2.17
N ALA A 4 -18.17 -21.00 -3.30
CA ALA A 4 -17.00 -20.64 -4.10
C ALA A 4 -17.15 -19.26 -4.75
N GLU A 5 -18.34 -18.90 -5.23
CA GLU A 5 -18.61 -17.57 -5.78
C GLU A 5 -18.53 -16.49 -4.72
N ILE A 6 -19.00 -16.77 -3.49
CA ILE A 6 -18.91 -15.84 -2.37
C ILE A 6 -17.44 -15.61 -1.99
N GLN A 7 -16.66 -16.67 -1.81
CA GLN A 7 -15.24 -16.55 -1.47
C GLN A 7 -14.45 -15.76 -2.52
N ARG A 8 -14.71 -16.02 -3.81
CA ARG A 8 -14.08 -15.28 -4.91
C ARG A 8 -14.45 -13.80 -4.86
N ALA A 9 -15.74 -13.47 -4.73
CA ALA A 9 -16.20 -12.09 -4.68
C ALA A 9 -15.65 -11.32 -3.46
N LEU A 10 -15.54 -11.97 -2.31
CA LEU A 10 -14.90 -11.38 -1.12
C LEU A 10 -13.41 -11.15 -1.35
N HIS A 11 -12.71 -12.09 -1.97
CA HIS A 11 -11.28 -11.93 -2.29
C HIS A 11 -11.02 -10.81 -3.30
N GLU A 12 -11.88 -10.69 -4.32
CA GLU A 12 -11.85 -9.59 -5.29
C GLU A 12 -12.02 -8.24 -4.57
N LEU A 13 -13.05 -8.11 -3.72
CA LEU A 13 -13.27 -6.89 -2.95
C LEU A 13 -12.11 -6.59 -1.99
N GLN A 14 -11.55 -7.60 -1.32
CA GLN A 14 -10.37 -7.42 -0.47
C GLN A 14 -9.17 -6.89 -1.27
N THR A 15 -8.95 -7.41 -2.47
CA THR A 15 -7.88 -6.97 -3.37
C THR A 15 -8.10 -5.54 -3.87
N GLU A 16 -9.35 -5.16 -4.14
CA GLU A 16 -9.73 -3.78 -4.51
C GLU A 16 -9.50 -2.77 -3.36
N VAL A 17 -9.69 -3.21 -2.12
CA VAL A 17 -9.54 -2.35 -0.94
C VAL A 17 -8.08 -2.24 -0.53
N GLY A 18 -7.36 -3.36 -0.45
CA GLY A 18 -5.93 -3.39 -0.14
C GLY A 18 -5.51 -4.65 0.62
N PRO A 19 -4.21 -4.98 0.61
CA PRO A 19 -3.69 -6.26 1.13
C PRO A 19 -3.88 -6.46 2.65
N ARG A 20 -4.18 -5.38 3.38
CA ARG A 20 -4.42 -5.42 4.83
C ARG A 20 -5.91 -5.41 5.18
N ALA A 21 -6.80 -5.26 4.21
CA ALA A 21 -8.23 -5.17 4.46
C ALA A 21 -8.76 -6.44 5.13
N ASP A 22 -9.60 -6.28 6.14
CA ASP A 22 -10.35 -7.37 6.77
C ASP A 22 -11.82 -7.27 6.35
N LEU A 23 -12.38 -8.39 5.92
CA LEU A 23 -13.70 -8.45 5.30
C LEU A 23 -14.38 -9.75 5.73
N TYR A 24 -15.60 -9.61 6.27
CA TYR A 24 -16.44 -10.75 6.57
C TYR A 24 -17.91 -10.45 6.30
N ILE A 25 -18.65 -11.49 5.96
CA ILE A 25 -20.11 -11.48 5.92
C ILE A 25 -20.59 -12.69 6.73
N HIS A 26 -21.53 -12.47 7.64
CA HIS A 26 -22.11 -13.52 8.46
C HIS A 26 -23.64 -13.53 8.36
N VAL A 27 -24.21 -14.72 8.59
CA VAL A 27 -25.65 -14.92 8.70
C VAL A 27 -26.04 -14.71 10.16
N GLY A 28 -26.96 -13.78 10.41
CA GLY A 28 -27.50 -13.50 11.73
C GLY A 28 -28.99 -13.83 11.80
N HIS A 29 -29.44 -14.34 12.95
CA HIS A 29 -30.88 -14.50 13.24
C HIS A 29 -31.31 -13.44 14.26
N HIS A 30 -31.24 -12.17 13.87
CA HIS A 30 -31.72 -11.06 14.69
C HIS A 30 -33.05 -10.57 14.12
N ALA A 31 -34.12 -10.60 14.92
CA ALA A 31 -35.48 -10.29 14.47
C ALA A 31 -35.68 -8.87 13.89
N SER A 32 -34.70 -7.98 14.09
CA SER A 32 -34.72 -6.57 13.68
C SER A 32 -33.66 -6.20 12.64
N VAL A 33 -32.87 -7.16 12.14
CA VAL A 33 -31.75 -6.91 11.21
C VAL A 33 -31.90 -7.85 10.01
N SER A 34 -31.49 -7.41 8.83
CA SER A 34 -31.44 -8.27 7.64
C SER A 34 -30.66 -9.57 7.95
N PRO A 35 -31.03 -10.70 7.30
CA PRO A 35 -30.45 -12.01 7.62
C PRO A 35 -28.95 -12.10 7.35
N LEU A 36 -28.41 -11.22 6.49
CA LEU A 36 -27.00 -11.10 6.21
C LEU A 36 -26.48 -9.74 6.65
N TYR A 37 -25.31 -9.77 7.30
CA TYR A 37 -24.56 -8.60 7.69
C TYR A 37 -23.11 -8.74 7.25
N GLY A 38 -22.58 -7.70 6.62
CA GLY A 38 -21.19 -7.59 6.20
C GLY A 38 -20.49 -6.43 6.86
N ALA A 39 -19.19 -6.61 7.12
CA ALA A 39 -18.31 -5.53 7.53
C ALA A 39 -17.01 -5.58 6.76
N LEU A 40 -16.54 -4.39 6.35
CA LEU A 40 -15.27 -4.16 5.69
C LEU A 40 -14.46 -3.17 6.53
N TYR A 41 -13.24 -3.59 6.87
CA TYR A 41 -12.23 -2.84 7.58
C TYR A 41 -11.12 -2.53 6.58
N PRO A 42 -11.05 -1.32 6.01
CA PRO A 42 -9.99 -0.91 5.09
C PRO A 42 -8.70 -0.58 5.86
N VAL A 43 -8.18 -1.56 6.61
CA VAL A 43 -7.02 -1.41 7.50
C VAL A 43 -5.83 -0.89 6.70
N GLY A 44 -5.18 0.16 7.22
CA GLY A 44 -4.06 0.82 6.57
C GLY A 44 -4.46 1.94 5.61
N ILE A 45 -5.75 2.15 5.35
CA ILE A 45 -6.24 3.25 4.51
C ILE A 45 -7.13 4.18 5.33
N ILE A 46 -8.19 3.67 5.97
CA ILE A 46 -8.99 4.44 6.94
C ILE A 46 -8.77 3.84 8.32
N ASP A 47 -8.07 4.56 9.18
CA ASP A 47 -7.88 4.08 10.55
C ASP A 47 -9.20 4.16 11.33
N HIS A 48 -9.64 3.02 11.86
CA HIS A 48 -10.80 2.85 12.74
C HIS A 48 -12.21 3.07 12.13
N ASP A 49 -12.33 3.20 10.80
CA ASP A 49 -13.63 3.23 10.14
C ASP A 49 -14.06 1.82 9.69
N ILE A 50 -15.35 1.54 9.84
CA ILE A 50 -15.95 0.25 9.48
C ILE A 50 -17.06 0.56 8.50
N ILE A 51 -16.96 0.00 7.29
CA ILE A 51 -18.04 0.00 6.33
C ILE A 51 -18.93 -1.18 6.65
N ARG A 52 -20.23 -0.92 6.86
CA ARG A 52 -21.22 -1.93 7.26
C ARG A 52 -22.30 -1.99 6.21
N ALA A 53 -22.69 -3.21 5.84
CA ALA A 53 -23.78 -3.45 4.92
C ALA A 53 -24.69 -4.56 5.45
N SER A 54 -25.96 -4.52 5.07
CA SER A 54 -26.94 -5.54 5.41
C SER A 54 -27.88 -5.72 4.23
N GLY A 55 -28.24 -6.96 3.91
CA GLY A 55 -29.02 -7.26 2.71
C GLY A 55 -29.79 -8.57 2.83
N ALA A 56 -30.68 -8.80 1.87
CA ALA A 56 -31.46 -10.03 1.76
C ALA A 56 -30.63 -11.19 1.19
N ASP A 57 -29.60 -10.89 0.39
CA ASP A 57 -28.69 -11.88 -0.19
C ASP A 57 -27.22 -11.43 -0.18
N TRP A 58 -26.33 -12.37 -0.55
CA TRP A 58 -24.88 -12.15 -0.55
C TRP A 58 -24.44 -11.10 -1.57
N ALA A 59 -25.10 -11.02 -2.72
CA ALA A 59 -24.73 -10.09 -3.78
C ALA A 59 -25.03 -8.65 -3.35
N GLU A 60 -26.22 -8.43 -2.78
CA GLU A 60 -26.64 -7.13 -2.25
C GLU A 60 -25.67 -6.60 -1.19
N VAL A 61 -25.25 -7.45 -0.25
CA VAL A 61 -24.28 -7.05 0.80
C VAL A 61 -22.93 -6.70 0.20
N ILE A 62 -22.40 -7.52 -0.73
CA ILE A 62 -21.10 -7.27 -1.36
C ILE A 62 -21.13 -5.98 -2.19
N ASP A 63 -22.17 -5.77 -2.98
CA ASP A 63 -22.33 -4.58 -3.81
C ASP A 63 -22.47 -3.32 -2.96
N ASP A 64 -23.19 -3.39 -1.84
CA ASP A 64 -23.31 -2.26 -0.93
C ASP A 64 -21.99 -1.93 -0.22
N LEU A 65 -21.24 -2.93 0.24
CA LEU A 65 -19.88 -2.73 0.78
C LEU A 65 -18.97 -2.07 -0.27
N ARG A 66 -18.97 -2.57 -1.50
CA ARG A 66 -18.16 -2.00 -2.60
C ARG A 66 -18.56 -0.56 -2.91
N ARG A 67 -19.87 -0.27 -3.01
CA ARG A 67 -20.39 1.08 -3.27
C ARG A 67 -19.98 2.06 -2.16
N GLN A 68 -20.13 1.65 -0.90
CA GLN A 68 -19.71 2.47 0.24
C GLN A 68 -18.19 2.67 0.28
N TRP A 69 -17.41 1.63 -0.04
CA TRP A 69 -15.96 1.75 -0.19
C TRP A 69 -15.58 2.77 -1.25
N LEU A 70 -16.12 2.66 -2.46
CA LEU A 70 -15.85 3.59 -3.55
C LEU A 70 -16.20 5.04 -3.18
N ALA A 71 -17.31 5.24 -2.47
CA ALA A 71 -17.73 6.57 -2.01
C ALA A 71 -16.76 7.17 -0.98
N ARG A 72 -16.12 6.36 -0.12
CA ARG A 72 -15.19 6.82 0.92
C ARG A 72 -13.74 6.90 0.44
N ARG A 73 -13.34 6.00 -0.47
CA ARG A 73 -11.96 5.83 -0.93
C ARG A 73 -11.32 7.13 -1.38
N GLU A 74 -12.02 7.94 -2.18
CA GLU A 74 -11.45 9.18 -2.71
C GLU A 74 -11.13 10.18 -1.59
N GLN A 75 -12.04 10.33 -0.64
CA GLN A 75 -11.82 11.20 0.53
C GLN A 75 -10.62 10.71 1.34
N THR A 76 -10.52 9.40 1.57
CA THR A 76 -9.42 8.82 2.33
C THR A 76 -8.09 9.00 1.64
N ILE A 77 -8.01 8.69 0.34
CA ILE A 77 -6.78 8.86 -0.44
C ILE A 77 -6.35 10.33 -0.42
N SER A 78 -7.30 11.27 -0.55
CA SER A 78 -7.00 12.69 -0.43
C SER A 78 -6.43 13.04 0.95
N THR A 79 -7.03 12.54 2.03
CA THR A 79 -6.53 12.78 3.40
C THR A 79 -5.16 12.15 3.64
N LEU A 80 -4.90 10.94 3.12
CA LEU A 80 -3.60 10.29 3.21
C LEU A 80 -2.53 11.09 2.47
N ILE A 81 -2.81 11.53 1.24
CA ILE A 81 -1.90 12.36 0.44
C ILE A 81 -1.59 13.67 1.15
N GLU A 82 -2.60 14.32 1.75
CA GLU A 82 -2.42 15.55 2.52
C GLU A 82 -1.55 15.31 3.77
N ALA A 83 -1.82 14.24 4.52
CA ALA A 83 -1.01 13.86 5.68
C ALA A 83 0.45 13.56 5.29
N MET A 84 0.67 12.82 4.19
CA MET A 84 2.00 12.57 3.64
C MET A 84 2.69 13.87 3.22
N ALA A 85 1.98 14.79 2.53
CA ALA A 85 2.53 16.06 2.08
C ALA A 85 2.99 16.93 3.27
N LEU A 86 2.16 17.03 4.31
CA LEU A 86 2.50 17.74 5.54
C LEU A 86 3.72 17.13 6.24
N GLU A 87 3.78 15.80 6.29
CA GLU A 87 4.89 15.10 6.92
C GLU A 87 6.20 15.25 6.12
N ILE A 88 6.14 15.22 4.79
CA ILE A 88 7.28 15.51 3.92
C ILE A 88 7.81 16.93 4.19
N ILE A 89 6.93 17.93 4.29
CA ILE A 89 7.33 19.31 4.63
C ILE A 89 8.00 19.35 6.00
N ARG A 90 7.40 18.71 7.00
CA ARG A 90 7.91 18.67 8.38
C ARG A 90 9.28 18.02 8.45
N LEU A 91 9.45 16.84 7.85
CA LEU A 91 10.70 16.09 7.84
C LEU A 91 11.80 16.84 7.08
N THR A 92 11.49 17.36 5.89
CA THR A 92 12.45 18.15 5.10
C THR A 92 12.91 19.40 5.86
N SER A 93 12.00 20.10 6.54
CA SER A 93 12.35 21.26 7.36
C SER A 93 13.24 20.88 8.56
N ALA A 94 12.98 19.72 9.18
CA ALA A 94 13.72 19.27 10.36
C ALA A 94 15.08 18.63 10.04
N GLN A 95 15.20 17.96 8.89
CA GLN A 95 16.34 17.08 8.57
C GLN A 95 17.09 17.50 7.30
N GLY A 96 16.59 18.49 6.57
CA GLY A 96 17.11 18.91 5.26
C GLY A 96 16.59 18.07 4.09
N GLU A 97 16.22 16.80 4.34
CA GLU A 97 15.65 15.89 3.35
C GLU A 97 14.56 14.99 3.97
N CYS A 98 13.64 14.50 3.15
CA CYS A 98 12.66 13.49 3.54
C CYS A 98 13.06 12.15 2.93
N THR A 99 13.43 11.17 3.76
CA THR A 99 13.69 9.80 3.30
C THR A 99 12.44 8.93 3.44
N ASP A 100 12.31 7.88 2.63
CA ASP A 100 11.23 6.89 2.77
C ASP A 100 11.23 6.24 4.17
N ALA A 101 12.40 6.01 4.76
CA ALA A 101 12.55 5.46 6.10
C ALA A 101 12.07 6.44 7.18
N ALA A 102 12.38 7.73 7.04
CA ALA A 102 11.87 8.76 7.96
C ALA A 102 10.35 8.93 7.83
N LEU A 103 9.81 8.83 6.61
CA LEU A 103 8.37 8.93 6.38
C LEU A 103 7.62 7.72 6.96
N ARG A 104 8.18 6.51 6.83
CA ARG A 104 7.66 5.28 7.48
C ARG A 104 7.85 5.23 8.99
N ALA A 105 8.60 6.16 9.59
CA ALA A 105 8.65 6.31 11.04
C ALA A 105 7.29 6.82 11.59
N ASN A 106 6.47 7.43 10.73
CA ASN A 106 5.06 7.63 10.98
C ASN A 106 4.32 6.29 10.81
N ASP A 107 3.68 5.83 11.87
CA ASP A 107 2.97 4.55 11.94
C ASP A 107 1.78 4.45 10.96
N LYS A 108 1.33 5.58 10.43
CA LYS A 108 0.22 5.67 9.47
C LYS A 108 0.65 5.62 8.01
N ILE A 109 1.95 5.67 7.70
CA ILE A 109 2.47 5.69 6.32
C ILE A 109 3.30 4.42 6.10
N SER A 110 2.80 3.53 5.24
CA SER A 110 3.52 2.32 4.86
C SER A 110 4.38 2.52 3.61
N GLN A 111 5.25 1.56 3.28
CA GLN A 111 6.01 1.59 2.03
C GLN A 111 5.08 1.57 0.81
N HIS A 112 3.99 0.81 0.89
CA HIS A 112 3.00 0.73 -0.18
C HIS A 112 2.36 2.09 -0.47
N ASP A 113 2.02 2.85 0.57
CA ASP A 113 1.46 4.20 0.42
C ASP A 113 2.46 5.17 -0.22
N ILE A 114 3.76 5.02 0.10
CA ILE A 114 4.84 5.80 -0.52
C ILE A 114 4.97 5.47 -1.99
N ASP A 115 4.96 4.18 -2.34
CA ASP A 115 5.09 3.72 -3.71
C ASP A 115 3.90 4.16 -4.57
N GLU A 116 2.68 4.11 -4.02
CA GLU A 116 1.45 4.44 -4.76
C GLU A 116 1.16 5.95 -4.79
N TYR A 117 1.36 6.66 -3.68
CA TYR A 117 0.90 8.04 -3.50
C TYR A 117 2.01 9.06 -3.25
N GLY A 118 3.26 8.63 -3.04
CA GLY A 118 4.38 9.50 -2.69
C GLY A 118 4.61 10.63 -3.70
N ALA A 119 4.52 10.35 -5.00
CA ALA A 119 4.66 11.37 -6.04
C ALA A 119 3.57 12.46 -5.96
N ARG A 120 2.31 12.06 -5.71
CA ARG A 120 1.18 13.01 -5.53
C ARG A 120 1.37 13.84 -4.26
N ALA A 121 1.84 13.22 -3.19
CA ALA A 121 2.14 13.92 -1.93
C ALA A 121 3.28 14.94 -2.09
N CYS A 122 4.35 14.61 -2.83
CA CYS A 122 5.42 15.57 -3.15
C CYS A 122 4.90 16.77 -3.95
N VAL A 123 4.07 16.54 -4.97
CA VAL A 123 3.44 17.64 -5.74
C VAL A 123 2.61 18.53 -4.83
N LEU A 124 1.78 17.94 -3.97
CA LEU A 124 0.97 18.71 -3.03
C LEU A 124 1.84 19.50 -2.03
N ALA A 125 2.90 18.90 -1.49
CA ALA A 125 3.85 19.56 -0.60
C ALA A 125 4.50 20.79 -1.26
N ASN A 126 4.88 20.66 -2.54
CA ASN A 126 5.41 21.76 -3.36
C ASN A 126 4.41 22.91 -3.50
N THR A 127 3.14 22.58 -3.77
CA THR A 127 2.07 23.57 -3.85
C THR A 127 1.81 24.26 -2.51
N MET A 128 1.83 23.52 -1.40
CA MET A 128 1.50 24.05 -0.07
C MET A 128 2.58 24.98 0.50
N ALA A 129 3.86 24.59 0.43
CA ALA A 129 4.93 25.32 1.11
C ALA A 129 5.70 26.31 0.22
N GLY A 130 5.62 26.19 -1.11
CA GLY A 130 6.21 27.14 -2.07
C GLY A 130 7.73 27.34 -1.96
N ARG A 131 8.46 26.45 -1.26
CA ARG A 131 9.88 26.61 -0.89
C ARG A 131 10.82 25.53 -1.42
N GLY A 132 10.51 24.98 -2.59
CA GLY A 132 11.43 24.14 -3.37
C GLY A 132 10.96 22.70 -3.51
N PRO A 133 11.56 21.92 -4.43
CA PRO A 133 11.07 20.60 -4.79
C PRO A 133 11.20 19.65 -3.60
N PHE A 134 10.09 19.43 -2.89
CA PHE A 134 9.94 18.31 -1.98
C PHE A 134 10.00 17.01 -2.77
N SER A 135 10.79 16.07 -2.28
CA SER A 135 10.95 14.73 -2.83
C SER A 135 11.18 13.73 -1.70
N ILE A 136 10.83 12.46 -1.95
CA ILE A 136 11.12 11.35 -1.04
C ILE A 136 12.38 10.65 -1.55
N VAL A 137 13.43 10.64 -0.73
CA VAL A 137 14.69 9.96 -1.03
C VAL A 137 14.58 8.50 -0.60
N ALA A 138 14.77 7.57 -1.54
CA ALA A 138 14.79 6.15 -1.24
C ALA A 138 16.03 5.79 -0.43
N THR A 139 15.86 5.24 0.77
CA THR A 139 16.96 4.77 1.59
C THR A 139 17.38 3.39 1.08
N ARG A 140 18.47 3.31 0.32
CA ARG A 140 19.09 2.02 0.02
C ARG A 140 19.58 1.42 1.33
N GLY A 141 18.91 0.37 1.82
CA GLY A 141 19.36 -0.36 3.00
C GLY A 141 20.79 -0.87 2.79
N ALA A 142 21.59 -0.95 3.85
CA ALA A 142 22.95 -1.50 3.82
C ALA A 142 23.03 -2.95 3.28
N ASN A 143 21.89 -3.65 3.15
CA ASN A 143 21.76 -4.98 2.58
C ASN A 143 21.32 -4.98 1.10
N ALA A 144 21.10 -3.82 0.48
CA ALA A 144 20.95 -3.72 -0.96
C ALA A 144 22.34 -3.93 -1.57
N ILE A 145 22.73 -5.19 -1.77
CA ILE A 145 23.92 -5.57 -2.52
C ILE A 145 23.92 -4.71 -3.77
N GLY A 146 24.89 -3.80 -3.83
CA GLY A 146 24.96 -2.79 -4.86
C GLY A 146 24.89 -3.47 -6.22
N GLY A 147 23.93 -3.06 -7.04
CA GLY A 147 23.81 -3.47 -8.44
C GLY A 147 25.00 -3.07 -9.33
N ARG A 148 26.16 -2.77 -8.74
CA ARG A 148 27.45 -2.64 -9.40
C ARG A 148 28.30 -3.92 -9.35
N ASP A 149 27.94 -4.91 -8.54
CA ASP A 149 28.84 -6.05 -8.31
C ASP A 149 28.52 -7.30 -9.14
N LEU A 150 27.31 -7.47 -9.69
CA LEU A 150 27.02 -8.68 -10.49
C LEU A 150 27.78 -8.73 -11.82
N ALA A 151 28.02 -7.57 -12.45
CA ALA A 151 28.83 -7.49 -13.66
C ALA A 151 30.32 -7.72 -13.36
N ASP A 152 30.81 -7.25 -12.22
CA ASP A 152 32.22 -7.39 -11.80
C ASP A 152 32.52 -8.81 -11.28
N ILE A 153 31.56 -9.43 -10.58
CA ILE A 153 31.59 -10.84 -10.18
C ILE A 153 31.53 -11.75 -11.40
N ALA A 154 30.66 -11.46 -12.39
CA ALA A 154 30.61 -12.22 -13.63
C ALA A 154 31.90 -12.07 -14.45
N ALA A 155 32.46 -10.87 -14.55
CA ALA A 155 33.72 -10.63 -15.25
C ALA A 155 34.90 -11.36 -14.58
N ARG A 156 34.95 -11.39 -13.24
CA ARG A 156 35.97 -12.15 -12.49
C ARG A 156 35.80 -13.66 -12.61
N ALA A 157 34.57 -14.17 -12.64
CA ALA A 157 34.30 -15.60 -12.83
C ALA A 157 34.72 -16.07 -14.23
N VAL A 158 34.49 -15.27 -15.27
CA VAL A 158 34.92 -15.57 -16.64
C VAL A 158 36.45 -15.53 -16.77
N ALA A 159 37.12 -14.56 -16.14
CA ALA A 159 38.59 -14.50 -16.13
C ALA A 159 39.21 -15.71 -15.41
N ALA A 160 38.61 -16.18 -14.32
CA ALA A 160 39.06 -17.37 -13.60
C ALA A 160 38.85 -18.66 -14.42
N ALA A 161 37.74 -18.78 -15.17
CA ALA A 161 37.48 -19.94 -16.02
C ALA A 161 38.45 -20.04 -17.21
N ILE A 162 38.85 -18.91 -17.80
CA ILE A 162 39.82 -18.87 -18.91
C ILE A 162 41.24 -19.29 -18.46
N THR A 163 41.55 -19.16 -17.16
CA THR A 163 42.88 -19.51 -16.63
C THR A 163 43.04 -21.02 -16.38
N ILE A 164 41.93 -21.77 -16.26
CA ILE A 164 41.97 -23.22 -15.93
C ILE A 164 42.12 -24.11 -17.17
N ASP A 165 41.73 -23.65 -18.36
CA ASP A 165 41.89 -24.40 -19.63
C ASP A 165 43.28 -24.21 -20.27
N GLY A 166 44.19 -23.47 -19.64
CA GLY A 166 45.54 -23.20 -20.16
C GLY A 166 46.63 -24.20 -19.76
N ASP A 167 46.38 -25.06 -18.75
CA ASP A 167 47.38 -25.95 -18.15
C ASP A 167 46.93 -27.43 -18.16
N VAL A 168 46.56 -27.94 -19.33
CA VAL A 168 46.53 -29.39 -19.58
C VAL A 168 47.37 -29.69 -20.83
N GLN A 169 48.68 -29.83 -20.62
CA GLN A 169 49.55 -30.63 -21.48
C GLN A 169 49.73 -32.02 -20.87
#